data_AF-A0A392TYJ1-F1
#
_entry.id   AF-A0A392TYJ1-F1
#
_cell.length_a   1.000
_cell.length_b   1.000
_cell.length_c   1.000
_cell.angle_alpha   90.00
_cell.angle_beta   90.00
_cell.angle_gamma   90.00
#
_symmetry.space_group_name_H-M   'P 1'
#
loop_
_entity.id
_entity.type
_entity.pdbx_description
1 polymer ?
#
loop_
_entity_poly.entity_id
_entity_poly.type
_entity_poly.pdbx_seq_one_letter_code
_entity_poly.pdbx_strand_id
1 'polypeptide(L)' 'MRDCYEKLVKEFLVNISEDYDDPLSKEFMKVFDRGRCVDFSPAVINKFLGRSEEPEAEVE' A
#
# COMPACT_ATOMS: atom_id res chain seq x y z
N MET A 1 20.54 -3.13 -10.01
CA MET A 1 19.44 -3.61 -9.15
C MET A 1 18.47 -2.50 -8.69
N ARG A 2 18.75 -1.20 -8.89
CA ARG A 2 17.81 -0.12 -8.51
C ARG A 2 16.64 0.06 -9.49
N ASP A 3 16.84 -0.21 -10.77
CA ASP A 3 15.84 0.02 -11.83
C ASP A 3 14.61 -0.91 -11.75
N CYS A 4 14.74 -2.05 -11.07
CA CYS A 4 13.64 -3.02 -10.91
C CYS A 4 12.61 -2.55 -9.88
N TYR A 5 13.03 -1.83 -8.84
CA TYR A 5 12.12 -1.34 -7.80
C TYR A 5 11.35 -0.11 -8.25
N GLU A 6 11.94 0.75 -9.08
CA GLU A 6 11.26 1.97 -9.53
C GLU A 6 10.05 1.67 -10.43
N LYS A 7 10.17 0.67 -11.31
CA LYS A 7 9.02 0.18 -12.10
C LYS A 7 7.97 -0.48 -11.23
N LEU A 8 8.37 -1.30 -10.27
CA LEU A 8 7.44 -1.98 -9.35
C LEU A 8 6.69 -0.96 -8.48
N VAL A 9 7.37 0.05 -7.95
CA VAL A 9 6.77 1.11 -7.14
C VAL A 9 5.80 1.95 -7.97
N LYS A 10 6.15 2.27 -9.23
CA LYS A 10 5.23 2.97 -10.15
C LYS A 10 4.01 2.11 -10.48
N GLU A 11 4.19 0.82 -10.78
CA GLU A 11 3.07 -0.11 -11.01
C GLU A 11 2.18 -0.23 -9.76
N PHE A 12 2.77 -0.26 -8.56
CA PHE A 12 2.02 -0.31 -7.31
C PHE A 12 1.21 0.97 -7.08
N LEU A 13 1.83 2.15 -7.20
CA LEU A 13 1.20 3.46 -6.99
C LEU A 13 0.04 3.75 -7.94
N VAL A 14 0.16 3.36 -9.22
CA VAL A 14 -0.87 3.63 -10.24
C VAL A 14 -2.10 2.73 -10.04
N ASN A 15 -1.98 1.63 -9.28
CA ASN A 15 -3.05 0.68 -9.01
C ASN A 15 -3.68 0.83 -7.61
N ILE A 16 -3.42 1.94 -6.92
CA ILE A 16 -4.10 2.30 -5.68
C ILE A 16 -5.40 3.00 -6.06
N SER A 17 -6.52 2.54 -5.50
CA SER A 17 -7.83 3.18 -5.68
C SER A 17 -7.84 4.58 -5.04
N GLU A 18 -8.70 5.48 -5.52
CA GLU A 18 -8.91 6.77 -4.85
C GLU A 18 -9.50 6.59 -3.43
N ASP A 19 -10.26 5.52 -3.21
CA ASP A 19 -10.88 5.19 -1.92
C ASP A 19 -10.03 4.21 -1.09
N TYR A 20 -8.70 4.18 -1.28
CA TYR A 20 -7.82 3.23 -0.59
C TYR A 20 -7.75 3.46 0.93
N ASP A 21 -8.07 4.67 1.38
CA ASP A 21 -8.03 5.15 2.74
C ASP A 21 -9.41 5.24 3.42
N ASP A 22 -10.51 4.98 2.70
CA ASP A 22 -11.86 4.94 3.28
C ASP A 22 -12.17 3.55 3.88
N PRO A 23 -12.31 3.42 5.22
CA PRO A 23 -12.60 2.14 5.89
C PRO A 23 -13.94 1.52 5.50
N LEU A 24 -14.87 2.30 4.92
CA LEU A 24 -16.17 1.83 4.45
C LEU A 24 -16.13 1.37 2.99
N SER A 25 -15.05 1.69 2.27
CA SER A 25 -14.85 1.27 0.90
C SER A 25 -14.46 -0.20 0.82
N LYS A 26 -14.90 -0.88 -0.24
CA LYS A 26 -14.44 -2.24 -0.55
C LYS A 26 -13.00 -2.27 -1.01
N GLU A 27 -12.46 -1.12 -1.41
CA GLU A 27 -11.11 -0.91 -1.91
C GLU A 27 -10.15 -0.46 -0.80
N PHE A 28 -10.64 -0.35 0.44
CA PHE A 28 -9.84 -0.04 1.61
C PHE A 28 -8.63 -0.96 1.68
N MET A 29 -7.43 -0.38 1.71
CA MET A 29 -6.18 -1.10 1.88
C MET A 29 -5.97 -2.21 0.82
N LYS A 30 -6.41 -1.99 -0.42
CA LYS A 30 -6.19 -2.90 -1.57
C LYS A 30 -5.40 -2.26 -2.70
N VAL A 31 -4.54 -3.06 -3.34
CA VAL A 31 -3.85 -2.70 -4.59
C VAL A 31 -4.06 -3.78 -5.64
N PHE A 32 -4.22 -3.37 -6.89
CA PHE A 32 -4.37 -4.26 -8.04
C PHE A 32 -3.10 -4.38 -8.87
N ASP A 33 -2.18 -5.27 -8.52
CA ASP A 33 -0.99 -5.49 -9.35
C ASP A 33 -1.25 -6.57 -10.41
N ARG A 34 -1.16 -6.19 -11.69
CA ARG A 34 -1.23 -7.11 -12.85
C ARG A 34 -2.47 -8.02 -12.85
N GLY A 35 -3.61 -7.46 -12.45
CA GLY A 35 -4.88 -8.19 -12.36
C GLY A 35 -5.05 -9.04 -11.09
N ARG A 36 -4.16 -8.90 -10.11
CA ARG A 36 -4.29 -9.52 -8.78
C ARG A 36 -4.61 -8.45 -7.75
N CYS A 37 -5.71 -8.63 -7.04
CA CYS A 37 -6.03 -7.87 -5.85
C CYS A 37 -5.18 -8.39 -4.69
N VAL A 38 -4.48 -7.49 -4.00
CA VAL A 38 -3.68 -7.82 -2.83
C VAL A 38 -4.08 -6.87 -1.71
N ASP A 39 -4.41 -7.42 -0.56
CA ASP A 39 -4.58 -6.63 0.65
C ASP A 39 -3.19 -6.17 1.11
N PHE A 40 -3.01 -4.87 1.34
CA PHE A 40 -1.78 -4.32 1.86
C PHE A 40 -2.04 -3.72 3.24
N SER A 41 -1.16 -3.97 4.20
CA SER A 41 -1.23 -3.36 5.51
C SER A 41 -0.09 -2.36 5.69
N PRO A 42 -0.35 -1.13 6.18
CA PRO A 42 0.70 -0.21 6.60
C PRO A 42 1.71 -0.88 7.54
N ALA A 43 1.25 -1.77 8.44
CA ALA A 43 2.14 -2.54 9.31
C ALA A 43 3.11 -3.43 8.51
N VAL A 44 2.61 -4.11 7.47
CA VAL A 44 3.45 -4.94 6.58
C VAL A 44 4.47 -4.08 5.84
N ILE A 45 4.06 -2.92 5.30
CA ILE A 45 4.97 -1.98 4.62
C ILE A 45 6.02 -1.47 5.60
N ASN A 46 5.61 -1.04 6.80
CA ASN A 46 6.50 -0.54 7.83
C ASN A 46 7.53 -1.59 8.24
N LYS A 47 7.11 -2.84 8.42
CA LYS A 47 8.01 -3.97 8.67
C LYS A 47 9.05 -4.14 7.57
N PHE A 48 8.64 -4.10 6.30
CA PHE A 48 9.58 -4.17 5.16
C PHE A 48 10.55 -2.99 5.11
N LEU A 49 10.12 -1.80 5.55
CA LEU A 49 10.95 -0.60 5.63
C LEU A 49 11.79 -0.50 6.92
N GLY A 50 11.66 -1.45 7.85
CA GLY A 50 12.33 -1.40 9.16
C GLY A 50 11.79 -0.31 10.08
N ARG A 51 10.52 0.08 9.93
CA ARG A 51 9.79 1.06 10.76
C ARG A 51 8.90 0.37 11.78
N SER A 52 8.34 1.12 12.73
CA SER A 52 7.37 0.57 13.70
C SER A 52 6.12 0.06 12.98
N GLU A 53 5.66 -1.14 13.36
CA GLU A 53 4.40 -1.73 12.88
C GLU A 53 3.17 -1.13 13.57
N GLU A 54 3.39 -0.30 14.60
CA GLU A 54 2.34 0.42 15.29
C GLU A 54 1.67 1.41 14.32
N PRO A 55 0.32 1.48 14.30
CA PRO A 55 -0.36 2.49 13.51
C PRO A 55 0.08 3.87 14.00
N GLU A 56 0.54 4.73 13.09
CA GLU A 56 0.68 6.16 13.40
C GLU A 56 -0.73 6.65 13.73
N ALA A 57 -0.93 7.10 14.96
CA ALA A 57 -2.19 7.69 15.37
C ALA A 57 -2.48 8.86 14.43
N GLU A 58 -3.65 8.83 13.78
CA GLU A 58 -4.15 9.93 12.97
C GLU A 58 -4.08 11.20 13.82
N VAL A 59 -3.22 12.14 13.43
CA VAL A 59 -3.17 13.44 14.09
C VAL A 59 -4.34 14.23 13.54
N GLU A 60 -5.38 14.39 14.36
CA GLU A 60 -6.56 15.24 14.12
C GLU A 60 -6.18 16.70 13.84
#